data_AF-A0A927QUQ6-F1
#
_entry.id   AF-A0A927QUQ6-F1
#
_cell.length_a   1.000
_cell.length_b   1.000
_cell.length_c   1.000
_cell.angle_alpha   90.00
_cell.angle_beta   90.00
_cell.angle_gamma   90.00
#
_symmetry.space_group_name_H-M   'P 1'
#
loop_
_entity.id
_entity.type
_entity.pdbx_description
1 polymer ?
#
loop_
_entity_poly.entity_id
_entity_poly.type
_entity_poly.pdbx_seq_one_letter_code
_entity_poly.pdbx_strand_id
1 'polypeptide(L)'
;MKKSIIILLFSISNFTFSQVEKDTIILNQHDIVEKTDTIFNVKTKPIINILSVNKKNGDFLDGLYRINIDDNNYFITNYRNGIEDNAIFNINKFYHNGQLKQLNIKGYQIIGSKYISIKDYNCHKRKLEGNYIDMQNNHIIEKIKINQKIRNKNIILIIKSKSSTSRIILERNLICICE
;
A
#
# COMPACT_ATOMS: atom_id res chain seq x y z
N MET A 1 12.63 -49.43 10.00
CA MET A 1 13.24 -48.41 10.90
C MET A 1 13.04 -47.03 10.30
N LYS A 2 12.32 -46.14 11.00
CA LYS A 2 12.26 -44.70 10.68
C LYS A 2 13.62 -44.08 11.00
N LYS A 3 14.10 -43.14 10.17
CA LYS A 3 14.87 -41.96 10.62
C LYS A 3 15.03 -40.91 9.50
N SER A 4 14.28 -39.83 9.71
CA SER A 4 14.52 -38.40 9.48
C SER A 4 15.24 -37.87 8.23
N ILE A 5 14.40 -37.20 7.44
CA ILE A 5 14.56 -35.93 6.71
C ILE A 5 15.61 -34.95 7.29
N ILE A 6 16.40 -34.32 6.39
CA ILE A 6 16.78 -32.90 6.50
C ILE A 6 16.32 -32.22 5.21
N ILE A 7 15.22 -31.45 5.31
CA ILE A 7 14.80 -30.50 4.28
C ILE A 7 15.63 -29.24 4.52
N LEU A 8 16.54 -28.95 3.59
CA LEU A 8 17.25 -27.68 3.54
C LEU A 8 16.30 -26.61 2.98
N LEU A 9 15.51 -25.96 3.84
CA LEU A 9 14.67 -24.81 3.50
C LEU A 9 15.09 -23.60 4.32
N PHE A 10 16.28 -23.05 4.08
CA PHE A 10 16.63 -21.75 4.65
C PHE A 10 17.56 -21.01 3.71
N SER A 11 17.09 -19.83 3.26
CA SER A 11 17.84 -18.64 2.82
C SER A 11 17.50 -18.06 1.43
N ILE A 12 16.22 -17.86 1.10
CA ILE A 12 15.83 -16.99 -0.04
C ILE A 12 14.95 -15.80 0.42
N SER A 13 14.35 -15.84 1.62
CA SER A 13 13.50 -14.75 2.11
C SER A 13 14.22 -13.43 2.40
N ASN A 14 15.54 -13.43 2.54
CA ASN A 14 16.31 -12.22 2.85
C ASN A 14 16.78 -11.45 1.60
N PHE A 15 16.86 -12.11 0.44
CA PHE A 15 17.45 -11.48 -0.75
C PHE A 15 16.48 -10.50 -1.43
N THR A 16 15.19 -10.83 -1.45
CA THR A 16 14.11 -9.97 -1.97
C THR A 16 13.79 -8.80 -1.03
N PHE A 17 14.00 -8.98 0.28
CA PHE A 17 13.87 -7.93 1.28
C PHE A 17 14.92 -6.82 1.12
N SER A 18 16.16 -7.21 0.81
CA SER A 18 17.30 -6.30 0.70
C SER A 18 17.18 -5.27 -0.43
N GLN A 19 16.54 -5.61 -1.56
CA GLN A 19 16.40 -4.65 -2.67
C GLN A 19 15.40 -3.54 -2.37
N VAL A 20 14.37 -3.83 -1.58
CA VAL A 20 13.36 -2.84 -1.20
C VAL A 20 13.92 -1.83 -0.19
N GLU A 21 14.88 -2.22 0.66
CA GLU A 21 15.50 -1.30 1.64
C GLU A 21 16.46 -0.29 1.01
N LYS A 22 17.18 -0.66 -0.06
CA LYS A 22 18.28 0.16 -0.60
C LYS A 22 17.84 1.51 -1.17
N ASP A 23 16.61 1.59 -1.67
CA ASP A 23 16.08 2.80 -2.31
C ASP A 23 15.03 3.52 -1.44
N THR A 24 14.84 3.08 -0.18
CA THR A 24 13.85 3.67 0.74
C THR A 24 14.48 4.54 1.81
N ILE A 25 13.85 5.68 2.10
CA ILE A 25 14.17 6.50 3.28
C ILE A 25 13.45 5.90 4.49
N ILE A 26 14.20 5.57 5.54
CA ILE A 26 13.64 4.97 6.77
C ILE A 26 13.19 6.07 7.72
N LEU A 27 11.96 5.98 8.22
CA LEU A 27 11.38 6.91 9.19
C LEU A 27 10.45 6.15 10.15
N ASN A 28 10.30 6.62 11.39
CA ASN A 28 9.30 6.05 12.30
C ASN A 28 7.98 6.80 12.18
N GLN A 29 6.86 6.11 12.40
CA GLN A 29 5.53 6.72 12.30
C GLN A 29 5.36 7.90 13.28
N HIS A 30 5.95 7.83 14.47
CA HIS A 30 5.87 8.90 15.48
C HIS A 30 6.68 10.16 15.12
N ASP A 31 7.53 10.07 14.09
CA ASP A 31 8.30 11.18 13.53
C ASP A 31 7.57 11.87 12.37
N ILE A 32 6.36 11.42 12.03
CA ILE A 32 5.51 12.03 11.01
C ILE A 32 4.43 12.84 11.69
N VAL A 33 4.23 14.08 11.21
CA VAL A 33 3.11 14.93 11.60
C VAL A 33 2.24 15.20 10.38
N GLU A 34 0.94 15.00 10.53
CA GLU A 34 -0.03 15.40 9.52
C GLU A 34 -0.38 16.88 9.69
N LYS A 35 -0.23 17.65 8.61
CA LYS A 35 -0.69 19.03 8.50
C LYS A 35 -1.83 19.10 7.50
N THR A 36 -2.87 19.82 7.86
CA THR A 36 -4.01 20.05 6.97
C THR A 36 -3.77 21.33 6.19
N ASP A 37 -3.78 21.23 4.86
CA ASP A 37 -3.81 22.38 3.96
C ASP A 37 -5.18 22.45 3.30
N THR A 38 -5.80 23.63 3.28
CA THR A 38 -7.13 23.81 2.72
C THR A 38 -7.06 24.77 1.55
N ILE A 39 -7.25 24.24 0.35
CA ILE A 39 -7.34 25.05 -0.86
C ILE A 39 -8.79 25.51 -0.99
N PHE A 40 -9.00 26.79 -0.68
CA PHE A 40 -10.29 27.44 -0.87
C PHE A 40 -10.47 27.84 -2.33
N ASN A 41 -11.55 27.38 -2.95
CA ASN A 41 -11.96 27.82 -4.28
C ASN A 41 -13.40 28.35 -4.19
N VAL A 42 -13.63 29.55 -4.71
CA VAL A 42 -14.95 30.22 -4.65
C VAL A 42 -16.06 29.46 -5.39
N LYS A 43 -15.70 28.56 -6.32
CA LYS A 43 -16.66 27.83 -7.17
C LYS A 43 -16.86 26.36 -6.79
N THR A 44 -16.00 25.80 -5.95
CA THR A 44 -16.06 24.37 -5.57
C THR A 44 -15.91 24.23 -4.06
N LYS A 45 -16.30 23.07 -3.51
CA LYS A 45 -16.08 22.82 -2.09
C LYS A 45 -14.58 22.90 -1.78
N PRO A 46 -14.17 23.39 -0.59
CA PRO A 46 -12.77 23.43 -0.19
C PRO A 46 -12.13 22.05 -0.33
N ILE A 47 -10.93 22.02 -0.90
CA ILE A 47 -10.14 20.79 -1.01
C ILE A 47 -9.25 20.74 0.22
N ILE A 48 -9.48 19.76 1.07
CA ILE A 48 -8.68 19.52 2.28
C ILE A 48 -7.62 18.49 1.92
N ASN A 49 -6.36 18.91 1.90
CA ASN A 49 -5.20 18.05 1.73
C ASN A 49 -4.60 17.72 3.10
N ILE A 50 -4.31 16.44 3.32
CA ILE A 50 -3.53 15.99 4.48
C ILE A 50 -2.10 15.78 3.98
N LEU A 51 -1.18 16.56 4.53
CA LEU A 51 0.24 16.58 4.16
C LEU A 51 1.05 15.95 5.29
N SER A 52 1.83 14.94 4.96
CA SER A 52 2.79 14.30 5.86
C SER A 52 4.10 15.08 5.88
N VAL A 53 4.54 15.44 7.09
CA VAL A 53 5.72 16.27 7.34
C VAL A 53 6.65 15.55 8.32
N ASN A 54 7.96 15.65 8.11
CA ASN A 54 8.93 15.17 9.07
C ASN A 54 8.97 16.11 10.29
N LYS A 55 8.73 15.56 11.47
CA LYS A 55 8.65 16.29 12.74
C LYS A 55 9.93 17.04 13.12
N LYS A 56 11.10 16.52 12.71
CA LYS A 56 12.42 17.03 13.13
C LYS A 56 12.81 18.32 12.42
N ASN A 57 12.63 18.38 11.10
CA ASN A 57 13.01 19.52 10.27
C ASN A 57 11.81 20.32 9.75
N GLY A 58 10.59 19.78 9.82
CA GLY A 58 9.39 20.44 9.33
C GLY A 58 9.23 20.35 7.81
N ASP A 59 10.07 19.58 7.13
CA ASP A 59 10.03 19.41 5.67
C ASP A 59 8.94 18.41 5.27
N PHE A 60 8.31 18.66 4.13
CA PHE A 60 7.38 17.70 3.53
C PHE A 60 8.11 16.41 3.15
N LEU A 61 7.45 15.27 3.36
CA LEU A 61 7.99 13.99 2.89
C LEU A 61 7.98 13.96 1.34
N ASP A 62 9.09 13.60 0.72
CA ASP A 62 9.22 13.58 -0.74
C ASP A 62 10.15 12.43 -1.17
N GLY A 63 9.57 11.41 -1.81
CA GLY A 63 10.25 10.17 -2.20
C GLY A 63 9.62 8.89 -1.63
N LEU A 64 10.33 7.77 -1.77
CA LEU A 64 9.89 6.46 -1.32
C LEU A 64 10.35 6.20 0.12
N TYR A 65 9.41 5.92 1.01
CA TYR A 65 9.69 5.74 2.43
C TYR A 65 9.32 4.35 2.94
N ARG A 66 10.13 3.85 3.87
CA ARG A 66 9.76 2.80 4.81
C ARG A 66 9.39 3.46 6.14
N ILE A 67 8.12 3.35 6.51
CA ILE A 67 7.59 3.87 7.77
C ILE A 67 7.46 2.73 8.78
N ASN A 68 8.30 2.74 9.81
CA ASN A 68 8.24 1.77 10.90
C ASN A 68 7.14 2.14 11.88
N ILE A 69 6.24 1.20 12.14
CA ILE A 69 5.16 1.32 13.14
C ILE A 69 5.69 0.81 14.48
N ASP A 70 6.31 -0.38 14.44
CA ASP A 70 7.01 -1.03 15.55
C ASP A 70 8.13 -1.94 14.99
N ASP A 71 8.76 -2.74 15.85
CA ASP A 71 9.89 -3.60 15.49
C ASP A 71 9.57 -4.62 14.39
N ASN A 72 8.31 -5.03 14.28
CA ASN A 72 7.86 -6.11 13.40
C ASN A 72 6.97 -5.61 12.26
N ASN A 73 6.39 -4.43 12.41
CA ASN A 73 5.43 -3.85 11.48
C ASN A 73 5.96 -2.58 10.85
N TYR A 74 5.91 -2.53 9.53
CA TYR A 74 6.22 -1.31 8.78
C TYR A 74 5.39 -1.28 7.50
N PHE A 75 5.30 -0.10 6.89
CA PHE A 75 4.76 0.02 5.56
C PHE A 75 5.66 0.82 4.63
N ILE A 76 5.50 0.55 3.33
CA ILE A 76 6.19 1.29 2.28
C ILE A 76 5.17 2.08 1.51
N THR A 77 5.46 3.36 1.31
CA THR A 77 4.62 4.30 0.56
C THR A 77 5.52 5.31 -0.13
N ASN A 78 5.01 5.92 -1.19
CA ASN A 78 5.66 7.04 -1.85
C ASN A 78 4.96 8.34 -1.42
N TYR A 79 5.75 9.38 -1.16
CA TYR A 79 5.26 10.73 -0.94
C TYR A 79 5.75 11.65 -2.06
N ARG A 80 4.95 12.65 -2.38
CA ARG A 80 5.38 13.81 -3.17
C ARG A 80 4.87 15.07 -2.50
N ASN A 81 5.80 15.91 -2.05
CA ASN A 81 5.49 17.13 -1.32
C ASN A 81 4.47 16.90 -0.17
N GLY A 82 4.68 15.84 0.60
CA GLY A 82 3.88 15.44 1.76
C GLY A 82 2.59 14.70 1.43
N ILE A 83 2.16 14.67 0.17
CA ILE A 83 1.00 13.90 -0.25
C ILE A 83 1.45 12.47 -0.51
N GLU A 84 0.69 11.48 -0.03
CA GLU A 84 0.82 10.08 -0.45
C GLU A 84 0.52 9.96 -1.97
N ASP A 85 1.51 10.28 -2.81
CA ASP A 85 1.32 10.54 -4.23
C ASP A 85 1.41 9.28 -5.09
N ASN A 86 0.42 9.18 -5.97
CA ASN A 86 0.66 8.74 -7.34
C ASN A 86 -0.40 9.42 -8.23
N ALA A 87 -0.04 9.71 -9.48
CA ALA A 87 -0.90 10.40 -10.45
C ALA A 87 -2.27 9.71 -10.70
N ILE A 88 -2.43 8.46 -10.25
CA ILE A 88 -3.66 7.66 -10.39
C ILE A 88 -3.96 6.86 -9.10
N PHE A 89 -3.00 6.09 -8.55
CA PHE A 89 -3.16 5.32 -7.30
C PHE A 89 -1.89 5.25 -6.46
N ASN A 90 -1.93 5.62 -5.18
CA ASN A 90 -0.87 5.25 -4.25
C ASN A 90 -1.10 3.84 -3.69
N ILE A 91 0.00 3.12 -3.45
CA ILE A 91 -0.03 1.74 -2.96
C ILE A 91 0.81 1.65 -1.69
N ASN A 92 0.14 1.44 -0.56
CA ASN A 92 0.81 1.25 0.71
C ASN A 92 0.95 -0.26 0.92
N LYS A 93 2.19 -0.72 1.05
CA LYS A 93 2.52 -2.13 1.30
C LYS A 93 2.82 -2.32 2.77
N PHE A 94 2.00 -3.08 3.48
CA PHE A 94 2.17 -3.36 4.90
C PHE A 94 2.84 -4.71 5.12
N TYR A 95 3.91 -4.70 5.87
CA TYR A 95 4.72 -5.87 6.17
C TYR A 95 4.67 -6.19 7.66
N HIS A 96 4.65 -7.49 7.97
CA HIS A 96 4.79 -8.03 9.32
C HIS A 96 5.87 -9.11 9.30
N ASN A 97 6.88 -9.00 10.17
CA ASN A 97 8.05 -9.90 10.19
C ASN A 97 8.68 -10.05 8.80
N GLY A 98 8.78 -8.95 8.08
CA GLY A 98 9.32 -8.86 6.73
C GLY A 98 8.45 -9.47 5.61
N GLN A 99 7.27 -9.99 5.93
CA GLN A 99 6.35 -10.55 4.94
C GLN A 99 5.25 -9.56 4.59
N LEU A 100 4.97 -9.38 3.29
CA LEU A 100 3.84 -8.57 2.83
C LEU A 100 2.53 -9.21 3.31
N LYS A 101 1.79 -8.50 4.15
CA LYS A 101 0.49 -8.95 4.69
C LYS A 101 -0.68 -8.19 4.13
N GLN A 102 -0.51 -6.93 3.76
CA GLN A 102 -1.64 -6.13 3.30
C GLN A 102 -1.21 -5.13 2.23
N LEU A 103 -2.10 -4.93 1.26
CA LEU A 103 -2.03 -3.83 0.30
C LEU A 103 -3.19 -2.88 0.51
N ASN A 104 -2.88 -1.59 0.66
CA ASN A 104 -3.88 -0.55 0.53
C ASN A 104 -3.66 0.19 -0.79
N ILE A 105 -4.69 0.26 -1.62
CA ILE A 105 -4.70 1.00 -2.89
C ILE A 105 -5.56 2.23 -2.67
N LYS A 106 -4.92 3.39 -2.58
CA LYS A 106 -5.53 4.70 -2.34
C LYS A 106 -5.55 5.50 -3.64
N GLY A 107 -6.60 6.26 -3.91
CA GLY A 107 -6.67 7.12 -5.08
C GLY A 107 -8.01 7.83 -5.23
N TYR A 108 -8.02 9.14 -4.95
CA TYR A 108 -9.24 9.95 -4.99
C TYR A 108 -9.88 9.99 -6.38
N GLN A 109 -9.08 9.96 -7.44
CA GLN A 109 -9.57 10.11 -8.81
C GLN A 109 -10.39 8.92 -9.32
N ILE A 110 -10.27 7.74 -8.71
CA ILE A 110 -10.92 6.51 -9.23
C ILE A 110 -11.88 5.88 -8.22
N ILE A 111 -11.61 6.03 -6.92
CA ILE A 111 -12.40 5.38 -5.87
C ILE A 111 -13.14 6.44 -5.01
N GLY A 112 -13.02 7.73 -5.35
CA GLY A 112 -13.63 8.83 -4.61
C GLY A 112 -13.01 8.93 -3.21
N SER A 113 -13.85 9.05 -2.18
CA SER A 113 -13.40 9.12 -0.78
C SER A 113 -13.09 7.75 -0.15
N LYS A 114 -12.89 6.69 -0.94
CA LYS A 114 -12.64 5.35 -0.44
C LYS A 114 -11.29 4.81 -0.94
N TYR A 115 -10.72 3.87 -0.21
CA TYR A 115 -9.57 3.09 -0.66
C TYR A 115 -9.88 1.60 -0.56
N ILE A 116 -9.10 0.80 -1.29
CA ILE A 116 -9.20 -0.67 -1.24
C ILE A 116 -8.14 -1.18 -0.28
N SER A 117 -8.55 -2.02 0.67
CA SER A 117 -7.63 -2.78 1.53
C SER A 117 -7.75 -4.27 1.24
N ILE A 118 -6.62 -4.90 0.87
CA ILE A 118 -6.52 -6.33 0.59
C ILE A 118 -5.66 -6.95 1.68
N LYS A 119 -6.29 -7.66 2.61
CA LYS A 119 -5.59 -8.42 3.65
C LYS A 119 -5.08 -9.75 3.10
N ASP A 120 -4.02 -10.26 3.71
CA ASP A 120 -3.30 -11.48 3.32
C ASP A 120 -2.95 -11.51 1.83
N TYR A 121 -2.50 -10.36 1.31
CA TYR A 121 -2.19 -10.21 -0.10
C TYR A 121 -1.13 -11.22 -0.53
N ASN A 122 -1.41 -11.90 -1.64
CA ASN A 122 -0.48 -12.83 -2.25
C ASN A 122 -0.58 -12.68 -3.77
N CYS A 123 0.55 -12.39 -4.40
CA CYS A 123 0.67 -12.23 -5.84
C CYS A 123 0.25 -13.47 -6.63
N HIS A 124 0.44 -14.68 -6.09
CA HIS A 124 0.11 -15.93 -6.75
C HIS A 124 -1.36 -16.35 -6.57
N LYS A 125 -2.09 -15.74 -5.63
CA LYS A 125 -3.52 -16.02 -5.46
C LYS A 125 -4.33 -15.35 -6.56
N ARG A 126 -5.14 -16.14 -7.27
CA ARG A 126 -6.06 -15.63 -8.30
C ARG A 126 -7.29 -14.93 -7.72
N LYS A 127 -7.78 -15.40 -6.57
CA LYS A 127 -8.93 -14.82 -5.87
C LYS A 127 -8.46 -14.25 -4.54
N LEU A 128 -8.81 -13.01 -4.30
CA LEU A 128 -8.48 -12.24 -3.10
C LEU A 128 -9.77 -11.65 -2.52
N GLU A 129 -9.74 -11.34 -1.24
CA GLU A 129 -10.80 -10.61 -0.55
C GLU A 129 -10.24 -9.30 -0.03
N GLY A 130 -11.10 -8.28 0.00
CA GLY A 130 -10.72 -6.97 0.49
C GLY A 130 -11.91 -6.20 1.02
N ASN A 131 -11.65 -4.95 1.34
CA ASN A 131 -12.66 -4.00 1.80
C ASN A 131 -12.53 -2.69 1.02
N TYR A 132 -13.66 -2.05 0.73
CA TYR A 132 -13.66 -0.60 0.56
C TYR A 132 -13.74 0.05 1.93
N ILE A 133 -12.84 0.97 2.18
CA ILE A 133 -12.72 1.68 3.46
C ILE A 133 -12.81 3.18 3.17
N ASP A 134 -13.55 3.89 4.01
CA ASP A 134 -13.62 5.35 3.94
C ASP A 134 -12.27 5.97 4.33
N MET A 135 -11.77 6.91 3.51
CA MET A 135 -10.47 7.55 3.72
C MET A 135 -10.44 8.48 4.93
N GLN A 136 -11.58 9.04 5.36
CA GLN A 136 -11.62 10.05 6.42
C GLN A 136 -11.64 9.43 7.81
N ASN A 137 -12.36 8.32 7.99
CA ASN A 137 -12.57 7.72 9.31
C ASN A 137 -12.13 6.24 9.39
N ASN A 138 -11.52 5.69 8.34
CA ASN A 138 -11.08 4.30 8.26
C ASN A 138 -12.19 3.26 8.50
N HIS A 139 -13.46 3.64 8.38
CA HIS A 139 -14.57 2.72 8.54
C HIS A 139 -14.74 1.81 7.31
N ILE A 140 -14.94 0.51 7.54
CA ILE A 140 -15.19 -0.46 6.46
C ILE A 140 -16.60 -0.23 5.90
N ILE A 141 -16.67 0.21 4.63
CA ILE A 141 -17.94 0.48 3.94
C ILE A 141 -18.54 -0.83 3.43
N GLU A 142 -17.73 -1.65 2.75
CA GLU A 142 -18.17 -2.93 2.23
C GLU A 142 -17.02 -3.91 2.03
N LYS A 143 -17.32 -5.20 2.12
CA LYS A 143 -16.42 -6.29 1.70
C LYS A 143 -16.50 -6.47 0.19
N ILE A 144 -15.38 -6.72 -0.45
CA ILE A 144 -15.25 -6.89 -1.90
C ILE A 144 -14.51 -8.17 -2.27
N LYS A 145 -14.87 -8.73 -3.42
CA LYS A 145 -14.17 -9.88 -4.02
C LYS A 145 -13.30 -9.40 -5.16
N ILE A 146 -12.05 -9.84 -5.20
CA ILE A 146 -11.07 -9.37 -6.17
C ILE A 146 -10.54 -10.57 -6.95
N ASN A 147 -10.69 -10.53 -8.27
CA ASN A 147 -10.08 -11.52 -9.17
C ASN A 147 -8.82 -10.90 -9.78
N GLN A 148 -7.67 -11.46 -9.39
CA GLN A 148 -6.35 -11.07 -9.83
C GLN A 148 -5.94 -11.84 -11.08
N LYS A 149 -5.42 -11.11 -12.08
CA LYS A 149 -4.77 -11.69 -13.26
C LYS A 149 -3.37 -11.11 -13.38
N ILE A 150 -2.36 -11.97 -13.30
CA ILE A 150 -0.96 -11.60 -13.50
C ILE A 150 -0.66 -11.67 -15.00
N ARG A 151 0.01 -10.65 -15.53
CA ARG A 151 0.61 -10.62 -16.87
C ARG A 151 2.07 -10.24 -16.74
N ASN A 152 2.82 -10.27 -17.84
CA ASN A 152 4.27 -10.00 -17.81
C ASN A 152 4.63 -8.66 -17.14
N LYS A 153 3.96 -7.56 -17.53
CA LYS A 153 4.28 -6.21 -17.03
C LYS A 153 3.31 -5.70 -15.96
N ASN A 154 2.13 -6.30 -15.83
CA ASN A 154 1.07 -5.75 -14.98
C ASN A 154 0.26 -6.82 -14.26
N ILE A 155 -0.35 -6.39 -13.16
CA ILE A 155 -1.38 -7.11 -12.43
C ILE A 155 -2.70 -6.40 -12.67
N ILE A 156 -3.72 -7.17 -13.03
CA ILE A 156 -5.07 -6.65 -13.22
C ILE A 156 -5.91 -7.16 -12.06
N LEU A 157 -6.47 -6.22 -11.30
CA LEU A 157 -7.43 -6.49 -10.24
C LEU A 157 -8.83 -6.17 -10.75
N ILE A 158 -9.68 -7.19 -10.83
CA ILE A 158 -11.11 -7.03 -11.15
C ILE A 158 -11.86 -7.09 -9.83
N ILE A 159 -12.35 -5.95 -9.37
CA ILE A 159 -13.03 -5.78 -8.09
C ILE A 159 -14.53 -5.88 -8.32
N LYS A 160 -15.18 -6.80 -7.61
CA LYS A 160 -16.64 -6.94 -7.59
C LYS A 160 -17.15 -6.45 -6.25
N SER A 161 -17.94 -5.40 -6.27
CA SER A 161 -18.71 -4.90 -5.13
C SER A 161 -20.19 -5.17 -5.31
N LYS A 162 -21.02 -4.71 -4.36
CA LYS A 162 -22.48 -4.84 -4.48
C LYS A 162 -23.04 -3.97 -5.61
N SER A 163 -22.45 -2.80 -5.84
CA SER A 163 -22.98 -1.78 -6.74
C SER A 163 -22.29 -1.73 -8.10
N SER A 164 -21.06 -2.22 -8.23
CA SER A 164 -20.31 -2.11 -9.47
C SER A 164 -19.21 -3.16 -9.62
N THR A 165 -18.66 -3.24 -10.83
CA THR A 165 -17.40 -3.93 -11.09
C THR A 165 -16.38 -2.91 -11.55
N SER A 166 -15.27 -2.82 -10.83
CA SER A 166 -14.15 -1.93 -11.14
C SER A 166 -12.94 -2.73 -11.60
N ARG A 167 -12.07 -2.09 -12.39
CA ARG A 167 -10.83 -2.69 -12.86
C ARG A 167 -9.67 -1.76 -12.55
N ILE A 168 -8.66 -2.28 -11.86
CA ILE A 168 -7.41 -1.60 -11.56
C ILE A 168 -6.28 -2.34 -12.27
N ILE A 169 -5.37 -1.60 -12.89
CA ILE A 169 -4.17 -2.12 -13.54
C ILE A 169 -2.98 -1.52 -12.83
N LEU A 170 -2.12 -2.39 -12.30
CA LEU A 170 -0.95 -2.01 -11.53
C LEU A 170 0.30 -2.60 -12.18
N GLU A 171 1.42 -1.89 -12.10
CA GLU A 171 2.68 -2.45 -12.58
C GLU A 171 3.11 -3.63 -11.70
N ARG A 172 3.61 -4.69 -12.34
CA ARG A 172 3.90 -5.95 -11.65
C ARG A 172 5.08 -5.82 -10.69
N ASN A 173 6.16 -5.17 -11.13
CA ASN A 173 7.36 -4.87 -10.34
C ASN A 173 7.04 -4.08 -9.06
N LEU A 174 6.00 -3.25 -9.09
CA LEU A 174 5.58 -2.48 -7.93
C LEU A 174 4.85 -3.31 -6.88
N ILE A 175 4.47 -4.57 -7.11
CA ILE A 175 3.59 -5.30 -6.17
C ILE A 175 4.00 -6.76 -5.98
N CYS A 176 4.43 -7.40 -7.06
CA CYS A 176 5.05 -8.71 -7.02
C CYS A 176 6.56 -8.50 -7.02
N ILE A 177 7.21 -8.79 -5.90
CA ILE A 177 8.61 -9.19 -5.97
C ILE A 177 8.55 -10.63 -6.43
N CYS A 178 8.75 -10.86 -7.73
CA CYS A 178 8.80 -12.20 -8.26
C CYS A 178 10.13 -12.82 -7.86
N GLU A 179 10.02 -13.97 -7.18
CA GLU A 179 11.06 -15.00 -7.09
C GLU A 179 11.72 -15.26 -8.44
#